data_AF-A0A0C2V7K0-F1
#
_entry.id   AF-A0A0C2V7K0-F1
#
_cell.length_a   1.000
_cell.length_b   1.000
_cell.length_c   1.000
_cell.angle_alpha   90.00
_cell.angle_beta   90.00
_cell.angle_gamma   90.00
#
_symmetry.space_group_name_H-M   'P 1'
#
loop_
_entity.id
_entity.type
_entity.pdbx_description
1 polymer ?
#
loop_
_entity_poly.entity_id
_entity_poly.type
_entity_poly.pdbx_seq_one_letter_code
_entity_poly.pdbx_strand_id
1 'polypeptide(L)'
;MQKLLYTLLVAALFLGGCEPAKTPDSLPEGKVLLFYDATTGSQLALETNGSIETSMDSNSSAANYMKDKSAGYYIYWYDTNSSEDTYFMVKNDYNYSSDGNLTHSYFHYFEHHNTPASFHPHAANDFNFSRTDINESIKESRGARLERFNTYMAEQNATRQELIEALNDKNITSSLCNFFVPSHEHNDTNTTHATPHYVLTHDAQLHIFRESDGNLSFTTTLVLDGATSCEHNTSAITAMGEEGVLVFMHSSQKIYGVDAHDGGTPHVHSTWRIGDVLKGGFVPTHIVGLGAGETDHTGHVH
;
A
#
# COMPACT_ATOMS: atom_id res chain seq x y z
N MET A 1 39.47 -16.48 48.13
CA MET A 1 38.39 -15.56 47.72
C MET A 1 38.86 -14.81 46.49
N GLN A 2 38.28 -15.16 45.34
CA GLN A 2 38.57 -14.62 44.00
C GLN A 2 38.04 -13.18 43.86
N LYS A 3 38.81 -12.33 43.17
CA LYS A 3 38.26 -11.23 42.35
C LYS A 3 39.02 -11.20 41.04
N LEU A 4 38.46 -11.86 40.02
CA LEU A 4 38.84 -11.66 38.62
C LEU A 4 38.21 -10.35 38.15
N LEU A 5 39.05 -9.41 37.72
CA LEU A 5 38.64 -8.24 36.96
C LEU A 5 38.46 -8.69 35.50
N TYR A 6 37.22 -8.76 35.02
CA TYR A 6 36.92 -8.94 33.60
C TYR A 6 36.98 -7.57 32.93
N THR A 7 38.03 -7.35 32.12
CA THR A 7 38.10 -6.24 31.17
C THR A 7 37.22 -6.59 29.98
N LEU A 8 36.08 -5.93 29.85
CA LEU A 8 35.19 -6.04 28.69
C LEU A 8 35.83 -5.26 27.52
N LEU A 9 36.37 -5.98 26.54
CA LEU A 9 36.83 -5.43 25.27
C LEU A 9 35.58 -5.21 24.39
N VAL A 10 35.07 -3.98 24.31
CA VAL A 10 34.04 -3.61 23.33
C VAL A 10 34.75 -3.43 21.99
N ALA A 11 34.67 -4.46 21.15
CA ALA A 11 35.04 -4.36 19.74
C ALA A 11 33.98 -3.50 19.03
N ALA A 12 34.30 -2.24 18.78
CA ALA A 12 33.58 -1.39 17.84
C ALA A 12 33.87 -1.89 16.42
N LEU A 13 33.03 -2.80 15.94
CA LEU A 13 32.95 -3.12 14.52
C LEU A 13 32.25 -1.95 13.82
N PHE A 14 33.00 -1.29 12.94
CA PHE A 14 32.53 -0.28 12.01
C PHE A 14 31.36 -0.83 11.17
N LEU A 15 30.13 -0.45 11.53
CA LEU A 15 29.03 -0.39 10.57
C LEU A 15 29.21 0.90 9.79
N GLY A 16 29.32 0.79 8.47
CA GLY A 16 29.28 1.95 7.57
C GLY A 16 28.07 2.80 7.93
N GLY A 17 28.33 4.03 8.36
CA GLY A 17 27.29 4.98 8.69
C GLY A 17 26.50 5.29 7.44
N CYS A 18 25.33 4.65 7.31
CA CYS A 18 24.24 5.21 6.53
C CYS A 18 23.91 6.53 7.24
N GLU A 19 24.19 7.67 6.60
CA GLU A 19 23.70 8.96 7.12
C GLU A 19 22.19 8.82 7.32
N PRO A 20 21.62 9.31 8.45
CA PRO A 20 20.18 9.29 8.62
C PRO A 20 19.56 10.01 7.43
N ALA A 21 18.61 9.33 6.76
CA ALA A 21 17.83 9.89 5.66
C ALA A 21 17.43 11.32 6.01
N LYS A 22 17.83 12.29 5.19
CA LYS A 22 17.34 13.66 5.33
C LYS A 22 15.82 13.58 5.16
N THR A 23 15.06 14.18 6.06
CA THR A 23 13.67 14.52 5.81
C THR A 23 13.65 15.49 4.62
N PRO A 24 13.24 15.11 3.40
CA PRO A 24 12.89 16.12 2.41
C PRO A 24 11.72 16.93 2.95
N ASP A 25 11.67 18.21 2.57
CA ASP A 25 10.70 19.16 3.11
C ASP A 25 9.25 18.83 2.72
N SER A 26 9.04 17.96 1.72
CA SER A 26 7.71 17.59 1.21
C SER A 26 7.63 16.13 0.76
N LEU A 27 6.39 15.60 0.72
CA LEU A 27 6.06 14.34 0.06
C LEU A 27 6.25 14.45 -1.47
N PRO A 28 6.39 13.33 -2.19
CA PRO A 28 6.42 13.32 -3.65
C PRO A 28 5.20 14.01 -4.24
N GLU A 29 5.43 14.95 -5.16
CA GLU A 29 4.40 15.70 -5.88
C GLU A 29 3.53 14.77 -6.76
N GLY A 30 2.31 15.21 -7.05
CA GLY A 30 1.38 14.56 -7.98
C GLY A 30 0.58 13.41 -7.40
N LYS A 31 0.69 13.12 -6.10
CA LYS A 31 -0.07 12.07 -5.43
C LYS A 31 -1.22 12.64 -4.61
N VAL A 32 -2.29 11.86 -4.51
CA VAL A 32 -3.28 12.01 -3.46
C VAL A 32 -3.08 10.88 -2.47
N LEU A 33 -2.98 11.17 -1.18
CA LEU A 33 -2.93 10.15 -0.14
C LEU A 33 -4.25 10.19 0.63
N LEU A 34 -4.92 9.05 0.73
CA LEU A 34 -6.10 8.89 1.58
C LEU A 34 -5.66 8.29 2.91
N PHE A 35 -6.06 8.94 3.99
CA PHE A 35 -5.76 8.55 5.36
C PHE A 35 -7.06 8.14 6.04
N TYR A 36 -7.02 7.01 6.74
CA TYR A 36 -8.16 6.49 7.49
C TYR A 36 -7.76 6.21 8.93
N ASP A 37 -8.55 6.70 9.87
CA ASP A 37 -8.46 6.36 11.29
C ASP A 37 -9.62 5.41 11.65
N ALA A 38 -9.31 4.12 11.81
CA ALA A 38 -10.28 3.10 12.16
C ALA A 38 -10.88 3.26 13.57
N THR A 39 -10.26 4.05 14.44
CA THR A 39 -10.77 4.32 15.80
C THR A 39 -11.94 5.29 15.76
N THR A 40 -11.86 6.32 14.91
CA THR A 40 -12.88 7.36 14.81
C THR A 40 -13.77 7.24 13.56
N GLY A 41 -13.35 6.44 12.59
CA GLY A 41 -13.95 6.35 11.25
C GLY A 41 -13.63 7.55 10.36
N SER A 42 -12.77 8.47 10.81
CA SER A 42 -12.48 9.72 10.12
C SER A 42 -11.56 9.50 8.91
N GLN A 43 -11.74 10.34 7.88
CA GLN A 43 -11.01 10.25 6.62
C GLN A 43 -10.49 11.61 6.16
N LEU A 44 -9.23 11.62 5.72
CA LEU A 44 -8.59 12.78 5.12
C LEU A 44 -7.99 12.40 3.78
N ALA A 45 -8.17 13.25 2.78
CA ALA A 45 -7.40 13.20 1.54
C ALA A 45 -6.37 14.34 1.56
N LEU A 46 -5.13 14.03 1.19
CA LEU A 46 -4.04 14.98 1.06
C LEU A 46 -3.55 15.00 -0.39
N GLU A 47 -3.65 16.15 -1.05
CA GLU A 47 -2.91 16.42 -2.27
C GLU A 47 -1.48 16.85 -1.95
N THR A 48 -0.51 16.08 -2.42
CA THR A 48 0.93 16.33 -2.18
C THR A 48 1.44 17.61 -2.85
N ASN A 49 0.84 18.02 -3.98
CA ASN A 49 1.22 19.23 -4.76
C ASN A 49 0.92 20.57 -4.09
N GLY A 50 0.16 20.59 -3.01
CA GLY A 50 -0.22 21.85 -2.35
C GLY A 50 -0.55 21.70 -0.88
N SER A 51 -0.29 20.52 -0.30
CA SER A 51 -0.66 20.15 1.07
C SER A 51 -2.12 20.50 1.40
N ILE A 52 -3.01 20.30 0.42
CA ILE A 52 -4.44 20.54 0.60
C ILE A 52 -5.02 19.32 1.29
N GLU A 53 -5.43 19.53 2.54
CA GLU A 53 -6.16 18.54 3.34
C GLU A 53 -7.66 18.73 3.14
N THR A 54 -8.34 17.69 2.65
CA THR A 54 -9.79 17.68 2.51
C THR A 54 -10.37 16.63 3.45
N SER A 55 -11.21 17.07 4.40
CA SER A 55 -11.99 16.13 5.20
C SER A 55 -13.08 15.51 4.34
N MET A 56 -12.96 14.19 4.16
CA MET A 56 -13.95 13.39 3.43
C MET A 56 -15.19 13.14 4.29
N ASP A 57 -15.11 13.35 5.61
CA ASP A 57 -16.22 13.20 6.55
C ASP A 57 -17.30 14.29 6.41
N SER A 58 -17.02 15.38 5.68
CA SER A 58 -17.99 16.45 5.41
C SER A 58 -18.92 16.13 4.23
N ASN A 59 -18.56 15.15 3.40
CA ASN A 59 -19.43 14.63 2.36
C ASN A 59 -20.48 13.73 3.02
N SER A 60 -21.74 14.17 3.06
CA SER A 60 -22.82 13.47 3.79
C SER A 60 -23.03 12.01 3.36
N SER A 61 -22.61 11.67 2.14
CA SER A 61 -22.63 10.29 1.63
C SER A 61 -21.48 9.45 2.18
N ALA A 62 -20.32 10.05 2.46
CA ALA A 62 -19.14 9.39 3.03
C ALA A 62 -19.16 9.34 4.57
N ALA A 63 -19.58 10.43 5.20
CA ALA A 63 -19.67 10.60 6.66
C ALA A 63 -20.49 9.50 7.36
N ASN A 64 -21.58 9.07 6.71
CA ASN A 64 -22.50 8.08 7.27
C ASN A 64 -22.12 6.64 6.91
N TYR A 65 -21.24 6.44 5.94
CA TYR A 65 -21.01 5.12 5.35
C TYR A 65 -20.00 4.27 6.13
N MET A 66 -19.01 4.93 6.74
CA MET A 66 -17.88 4.29 7.43
C MET A 66 -18.00 4.31 8.96
N LYS A 67 -18.95 5.07 9.51
CA LYS A 67 -19.18 5.21 10.97
C LYS A 67 -19.68 3.91 11.64
N ASP A 68 -20.26 3.00 10.87
CA ASP A 68 -20.94 1.79 11.36
C ASP A 68 -20.19 0.48 11.07
N LYS A 69 -19.01 0.50 10.44
CA LYS A 69 -18.42 -0.75 9.92
C LYS A 69 -16.94 -0.93 10.25
N SER A 70 -16.67 -2.15 10.72
CA SER A 70 -15.39 -2.74 11.06
C SER A 70 -14.23 -2.20 10.22
N ALA A 71 -13.13 -1.85 10.90
CA ALA A 71 -11.81 -1.70 10.32
C ALA A 71 -11.66 -2.67 9.12
N GLY A 72 -11.33 -2.11 7.96
CA GLY A 72 -11.01 -2.84 6.75
C GLY A 72 -9.63 -2.42 6.27
N TYR A 73 -9.24 -2.89 5.09
CA TYR A 73 -8.05 -2.44 4.39
C TYR A 73 -8.43 -1.98 2.99
N TYR A 74 -7.71 -0.97 2.48
CA TYR A 74 -7.93 -0.50 1.13
C TYR A 74 -7.19 -1.37 0.13
N ILE A 75 -7.85 -1.65 -0.98
CA ILE A 75 -7.27 -2.24 -2.19
C ILE A 75 -7.48 -1.23 -3.30
N TYR A 76 -6.38 -0.76 -3.87
CA TYR A 76 -6.41 -0.07 -5.15
C TYR A 76 -6.44 -1.10 -6.26
N TRP A 77 -7.37 -0.96 -7.20
CA TRP A 77 -7.41 -1.78 -8.41
C TRP A 77 -7.66 -0.91 -9.63
N TYR A 78 -6.75 -1.02 -10.60
CA TYR A 78 -6.90 -0.48 -11.94
C TYR A 78 -7.53 -1.56 -12.83
N ASP A 79 -8.79 -1.38 -13.20
CA ASP A 79 -9.46 -2.27 -14.14
C ASP A 79 -9.20 -1.77 -15.56
N THR A 80 -8.29 -2.41 -16.30
CA THR A 80 -7.93 -2.01 -17.68
C THR A 80 -9.11 -2.04 -18.66
N ASN A 81 -10.24 -2.66 -18.30
CA ASN A 81 -11.47 -2.68 -19.08
C ASN A 81 -12.44 -1.55 -18.68
N SER A 82 -12.02 -0.70 -17.75
CA SER A 82 -12.74 0.46 -17.24
C SER A 82 -11.80 1.67 -17.34
N SER A 83 -12.30 2.82 -17.76
CA SER A 83 -11.55 4.08 -17.64
C SER A 83 -11.56 4.63 -16.21
N GLU A 84 -11.88 3.79 -15.23
CA GLU A 84 -12.10 4.18 -13.84
C GLU A 84 -11.33 3.23 -12.94
N ASP A 85 -10.32 3.77 -12.26
CA ASP A 85 -9.71 3.08 -11.13
C ASP A 85 -10.74 2.96 -9.99
N THR A 86 -10.58 1.93 -9.18
CA THR A 86 -11.54 1.63 -8.12
C THR A 86 -10.82 1.33 -6.83
N TYR A 87 -11.31 1.92 -5.75
CA TYR A 87 -10.84 1.61 -4.41
C TYR A 87 -11.86 0.74 -3.73
N PHE A 88 -11.42 -0.41 -3.25
CA PHE A 88 -12.23 -1.29 -2.41
C PHE A 88 -11.74 -1.18 -0.99
N MET A 89 -12.63 -0.83 -0.08
CA MET A 89 -12.41 -1.05 1.35
C MET A 89 -12.94 -2.44 1.67
N VAL A 90 -12.03 -3.41 1.75
CA VAL A 90 -12.36 -4.80 2.08
C VAL A 90 -12.39 -4.94 3.60
N LYS A 91 -13.38 -5.66 4.13
CA LYS A 91 -13.50 -5.87 5.58
C LYS A 91 -12.34 -6.71 6.13
N ASN A 92 -11.88 -6.42 7.35
CA ASN A 92 -10.75 -7.13 7.95
C ASN A 92 -10.98 -8.63 8.21
N ASP A 93 -12.22 -9.09 8.25
CA ASP A 93 -12.55 -10.50 8.45
C ASP A 93 -12.48 -11.33 7.16
N TYR A 94 -12.27 -10.69 6.00
CA TYR A 94 -12.14 -11.36 4.72
C TYR A 94 -10.71 -11.85 4.46
N ASN A 95 -10.58 -13.11 4.07
CA ASN A 95 -9.34 -13.73 3.63
C ASN A 95 -9.59 -14.58 2.38
N TYR A 96 -8.98 -14.19 1.25
CA TYR A 96 -9.15 -14.88 -0.04
C TYR A 96 -8.80 -16.38 0.05
N SER A 97 -7.78 -16.77 0.82
CA SER A 97 -7.36 -18.17 0.95
C SER A 97 -8.42 -19.06 1.62
N SER A 98 -9.27 -18.52 2.50
CA SER A 98 -10.33 -19.28 3.17
C SER A 98 -11.71 -19.04 2.56
N ASP A 99 -11.99 -17.80 2.15
CA ASP A 99 -13.34 -17.36 1.78
C ASP A 99 -13.57 -17.45 0.27
N GLY A 100 -12.48 -17.47 -0.52
CA GLY A 100 -12.53 -17.44 -1.99
C GLY A 100 -13.06 -16.11 -2.52
N ASN A 101 -13.83 -16.17 -3.59
CA ASN A 101 -14.32 -14.98 -4.29
C ASN A 101 -15.09 -14.02 -3.36
N LEU A 102 -14.74 -12.74 -3.43
CA LEU A 102 -15.50 -11.63 -2.88
C LEU A 102 -16.92 -11.62 -3.44
N THR A 103 -17.82 -11.26 -2.54
CA THR A 103 -19.21 -10.93 -2.81
C THR A 103 -19.47 -9.53 -2.24
N HIS A 104 -20.60 -8.93 -2.61
CA HIS A 104 -21.00 -7.60 -2.17
C HIS A 104 -21.05 -7.41 -0.64
N SER A 105 -21.03 -8.48 0.16
CA SER A 105 -21.02 -8.37 1.63
C SER A 105 -19.64 -8.08 2.22
N TYR A 106 -18.56 -8.23 1.46
CA TYR A 106 -17.19 -8.18 1.97
C TYR A 106 -16.47 -6.86 1.75
N PHE A 107 -17.04 -5.93 1.00
CA PHE A 107 -16.36 -4.68 0.69
C PHE A 107 -17.30 -3.49 0.65
N HIS A 108 -16.67 -2.33 0.51
CA HIS A 108 -17.21 -1.04 0.13
C HIS A 108 -16.35 -0.53 -1.02
N TYR A 109 -16.88 0.34 -1.89
CA TYR A 109 -16.08 0.86 -2.99
C TYR A 109 -16.27 2.35 -3.20
N PHE A 110 -15.25 2.99 -3.75
CA PHE A 110 -15.25 4.40 -4.13
C PHE A 110 -15.05 4.49 -5.64
N GLU A 111 -15.82 5.35 -6.29
CA GLU A 111 -15.67 5.70 -7.72
C GLU A 111 -15.38 7.20 -7.86
N HIS A 112 -14.87 7.59 -9.04
CA HIS A 112 -14.66 8.97 -9.48
C HIS A 112 -13.65 9.79 -8.66
N HIS A 113 -12.42 9.30 -8.53
CA HIS A 113 -11.38 9.82 -7.61
C HIS A 113 -10.40 10.83 -8.23
N ASN A 114 -10.72 11.46 -9.36
CA ASN A 114 -9.82 12.42 -10.01
C ASN A 114 -9.45 13.63 -9.13
N THR A 115 -10.25 13.92 -8.09
CA THR A 115 -9.96 14.93 -7.07
C THR A 115 -10.45 14.46 -5.70
N PRO A 116 -9.86 14.92 -4.57
CA PRO A 116 -10.42 14.71 -3.23
C PRO A 116 -11.91 15.08 -3.10
N ALA A 117 -12.34 16.13 -3.81
CA ALA A 117 -13.72 16.61 -3.78
C ALA A 117 -14.71 15.71 -4.55
N SER A 118 -14.22 14.90 -5.51
CA SER A 118 -15.06 14.00 -6.31
C SER A 118 -15.15 12.59 -5.72
N PHE A 119 -14.52 12.33 -4.58
CA PHE A 119 -14.65 11.05 -3.90
C PHE A 119 -16.10 10.76 -3.49
N HIS A 120 -16.72 9.82 -4.18
CA HIS A 120 -18.05 9.35 -3.90
C HIS A 120 -17.99 7.89 -3.42
N PRO A 121 -18.31 7.61 -2.15
CA PRO A 121 -18.47 6.24 -1.70
C PRO A 121 -19.76 5.69 -2.27
N HIS A 122 -19.65 4.47 -2.79
CA HIS A 122 -20.77 3.70 -3.27
C HIS A 122 -21.02 2.51 -2.38
N ALA A 123 -22.30 2.14 -2.30
CA ALA A 123 -22.68 0.99 -1.51
C ALA A 123 -22.38 -0.30 -2.25
N ALA A 124 -21.68 -1.25 -1.61
CA ALA A 124 -21.47 -2.56 -2.23
C ALA A 124 -22.76 -3.29 -2.58
N ASN A 125 -23.91 -2.88 -2.02
CA ASN A 125 -25.24 -3.35 -2.41
C ASN A 125 -25.58 -3.07 -3.90
N ASP A 126 -24.81 -2.27 -4.62
CA ASP A 126 -24.90 -2.14 -6.09
C ASP A 126 -24.43 -3.43 -6.81
N PHE A 127 -23.64 -4.26 -6.13
CA PHE A 127 -23.23 -5.60 -6.55
C PHE A 127 -24.15 -6.71 -6.00
N ASN A 128 -25.28 -6.35 -5.39
CA ASN A 128 -26.29 -7.33 -4.96
C ASN A 128 -27.26 -7.64 -6.11
N PHE A 129 -26.93 -8.63 -6.92
CA PHE A 129 -27.71 -9.00 -8.12
C PHE A 129 -29.08 -9.62 -7.82
N SER A 130 -29.37 -9.95 -6.56
CA SER A 130 -30.72 -10.39 -6.12
C SER A 130 -31.74 -9.25 -6.04
N ARG A 131 -31.27 -7.99 -6.07
CA ARG A 131 -32.11 -6.80 -6.07
C ARG A 131 -32.97 -6.71 -7.32
N THR A 132 -34.24 -6.35 -7.14
CA THR A 132 -35.20 -6.17 -8.24
C THR A 132 -35.28 -4.74 -8.77
N ASP A 133 -34.68 -3.78 -8.06
CA ASP A 133 -34.66 -2.36 -8.43
C ASP A 133 -33.47 -1.95 -9.31
N ILE A 134 -32.58 -2.89 -9.62
CA ILE A 134 -31.43 -2.69 -10.54
C ILE A 134 -31.78 -3.31 -11.90
N ASN A 135 -31.60 -2.55 -12.99
CA ASN A 135 -31.84 -3.07 -14.34
C ASN A 135 -30.80 -4.14 -14.74
N GLU A 136 -31.14 -5.00 -15.70
CA GLU A 136 -30.31 -6.15 -16.08
C GLU A 136 -28.94 -5.74 -16.64
N SER A 137 -28.87 -4.66 -17.40
CA SER A 137 -27.61 -4.16 -17.97
C SER A 137 -26.61 -3.73 -16.90
N ILE A 138 -27.07 -3.09 -15.81
CA ILE A 138 -26.23 -2.74 -14.67
C ILE A 138 -25.77 -4.01 -13.95
N LYS A 139 -26.64 -5.01 -13.78
CA LYS A 139 -26.26 -6.28 -13.15
C LYS A 139 -25.17 -6.99 -13.95
N GLU A 140 -25.31 -7.05 -15.28
CA GLU A 140 -24.31 -7.66 -16.16
C GLU A 140 -22.96 -6.93 -16.07
N SER A 141 -22.97 -5.60 -16.19
CA SER A 141 -21.76 -4.77 -16.11
C SER A 141 -21.05 -4.91 -14.75
N ARG A 142 -21.80 -4.78 -13.65
CA ARG A 142 -21.25 -4.91 -12.28
C ARG A 142 -20.85 -6.35 -11.96
N GLY A 143 -21.55 -7.35 -12.50
CA GLY A 143 -21.21 -8.76 -12.40
C GLY A 143 -19.87 -9.06 -13.05
N ALA A 144 -19.67 -8.62 -14.29
CA ALA A 144 -18.40 -8.77 -15.00
C ALA A 144 -17.24 -8.04 -14.29
N ARG A 145 -17.50 -6.85 -13.72
CA ARG A 145 -16.48 -6.12 -12.94
C ARG A 145 -16.10 -6.85 -11.66
N LEU A 146 -17.07 -7.41 -10.93
CA LEU A 146 -16.79 -8.22 -9.73
C LEU A 146 -16.04 -9.52 -10.07
N GLU A 147 -16.35 -10.15 -11.21
CA GLU A 147 -15.61 -11.32 -11.69
C GLU A 147 -14.14 -10.99 -11.95
N ARG A 148 -13.86 -9.90 -12.69
CA ARG A 148 -12.48 -9.43 -12.93
C ARG A 148 -11.76 -9.06 -11.64
N PHE A 149 -12.44 -8.40 -10.70
CA PHE A 149 -11.84 -8.08 -9.40
C PHE A 149 -11.49 -9.35 -8.61
N ASN A 150 -12.32 -10.39 -8.68
CA ASN A 150 -12.02 -11.68 -8.08
C ASN A 150 -10.81 -12.37 -8.73
N THR A 151 -10.66 -12.27 -10.05
CA THR A 151 -9.44 -12.73 -10.75
C THR A 151 -8.21 -12.00 -10.22
N TYR A 152 -8.27 -10.67 -10.11
CA TYR A 152 -7.18 -9.88 -9.52
C TYR A 152 -6.85 -10.33 -8.09
N MET A 153 -7.86 -10.55 -7.24
CA MET A 153 -7.63 -11.05 -5.88
C MET A 153 -6.98 -12.44 -5.85
N ALA A 154 -7.32 -13.32 -6.79
CA ALA A 154 -6.69 -14.62 -6.95
C ALA A 154 -5.20 -14.50 -7.30
N GLU A 155 -4.86 -13.60 -8.23
CA GLU A 155 -3.49 -13.31 -8.66
C GLU A 155 -2.67 -12.71 -7.52
N GLN A 156 -3.24 -11.77 -6.76
CA GLN A 156 -2.61 -11.22 -5.55
C GLN A 156 -2.36 -12.32 -4.51
N ASN A 157 -3.29 -13.25 -4.33
CA ASN A 157 -3.10 -14.37 -3.42
C ASN A 157 -2.02 -15.35 -3.90
N ALA A 158 -1.92 -15.62 -5.21
CA ALA A 158 -0.85 -16.44 -5.77
C ALA A 158 0.52 -15.78 -5.57
N THR A 159 0.63 -14.49 -5.90
CA THR A 159 1.83 -13.66 -5.65
C THR A 159 2.24 -13.70 -4.18
N ARG A 160 1.26 -13.58 -3.27
CA ARG A 160 1.50 -13.69 -1.83
C ARG A 160 2.15 -15.03 -1.45
N GLN A 161 1.70 -16.15 -2.01
CA GLN A 161 2.28 -17.47 -1.73
C GLN A 161 3.70 -17.56 -2.26
N GLU A 162 3.95 -17.09 -3.47
CA GLU A 162 5.29 -17.05 -4.07
C GLU A 162 6.29 -16.26 -3.20
N LEU A 163 5.86 -15.09 -2.70
CA LEU A 163 6.69 -14.26 -1.81
C LEU A 163 6.92 -14.92 -0.44
N ILE A 164 5.95 -15.67 0.09
CA ILE A 164 6.14 -16.47 1.31
C ILE A 164 7.21 -17.55 1.09
N GLU A 165 7.16 -18.25 -0.04
CA GLU A 165 8.18 -19.24 -0.41
C GLU A 165 9.57 -18.58 -0.56
N ALA A 166 9.65 -17.44 -1.25
CA ALA A 166 10.88 -16.69 -1.42
C ALA A 166 11.50 -16.20 -0.09
N LEU A 167 10.68 -15.77 0.88
CA LEU A 167 11.14 -15.43 2.22
C LEU A 167 11.73 -16.66 2.95
N ASN A 168 11.03 -17.79 2.88
CA ASN A 168 11.47 -19.05 3.50
C ASN A 168 12.80 -19.54 2.92
N ASP A 169 12.97 -19.46 1.59
CA ASP A 169 14.21 -19.83 0.90
C ASP A 169 15.42 -18.97 1.33
N LYS A 170 15.17 -17.75 1.80
CA LYS A 170 16.19 -16.86 2.37
C LYS A 170 16.34 -17.00 3.88
N ASN A 171 15.69 -17.98 4.49
CA ASN A 171 15.65 -18.18 5.94
C ASN A 171 15.15 -16.93 6.70
N ILE A 172 14.30 -16.12 6.07
CA ILE A 172 13.61 -15.02 6.74
C ILE A 172 12.42 -15.65 7.49
N THR A 173 12.52 -15.72 8.81
CA THR A 173 11.55 -16.44 9.65
C THR A 173 10.31 -15.63 10.00
N SER A 174 10.35 -14.32 9.76
CA SER A 174 9.22 -13.43 9.97
C SER A 174 8.21 -13.60 8.84
N SER A 175 6.93 -13.75 9.18
CA SER A 175 5.87 -13.95 8.20
C SER A 175 5.58 -12.69 7.39
N LEU A 176 5.10 -12.88 6.15
CA LEU A 176 4.67 -11.80 5.28
C LEU A 176 3.48 -11.05 5.89
N CYS A 177 3.64 -9.75 6.08
CA CYS A 177 2.60 -8.83 6.53
C CYS A 177 1.88 -8.18 5.35
N ASN A 178 2.62 -7.48 4.50
CA ASN A 178 2.10 -6.75 3.35
C ASN A 178 3.08 -6.83 2.18
N PHE A 179 2.62 -6.57 0.96
CA PHE A 179 3.49 -6.55 -0.21
C PHE A 179 2.97 -5.59 -1.28
N PHE A 180 3.86 -5.19 -2.18
CA PHE A 180 3.53 -4.44 -3.38
C PHE A 180 4.38 -4.93 -4.54
N VAL A 181 3.72 -5.17 -5.65
CA VAL A 181 4.33 -5.47 -6.94
C VAL A 181 3.82 -4.39 -7.91
N PRO A 182 4.69 -3.54 -8.45
CA PRO A 182 4.29 -2.62 -9.51
C PRO A 182 3.66 -3.43 -10.65
N SER A 183 2.48 -3.02 -11.11
CA SER A 183 1.84 -3.72 -12.22
C SER A 183 2.70 -3.60 -13.47
N HIS A 184 3.11 -4.72 -14.05
CA HIS A 184 3.62 -4.75 -15.40
C HIS A 184 2.48 -4.34 -16.33
N GLU A 185 2.51 -3.14 -16.89
CA GLU A 185 1.73 -2.94 -18.11
C GLU A 185 2.28 -3.90 -19.15
N HIS A 186 1.47 -4.90 -19.47
CA HIS A 186 1.71 -5.85 -20.55
C HIS A 186 1.94 -5.09 -21.87
N ASN A 187 3.20 -4.83 -22.24
CA ASN A 187 3.72 -5.00 -23.61
C ASN A 187 5.11 -4.43 -23.90
N ASP A 188 5.88 -3.89 -22.95
CA ASP A 188 7.27 -3.56 -23.26
C ASP A 188 8.16 -4.80 -23.15
N THR A 189 8.16 -5.56 -24.23
CA THR A 189 9.19 -6.55 -24.63
C THR A 189 10.62 -6.00 -24.67
N ASN A 190 10.86 -4.78 -24.19
CA ASN A 190 12.12 -4.05 -24.18
C ASN A 190 12.57 -3.59 -22.79
N THR A 191 11.84 -3.82 -21.70
CA THR A 191 12.36 -3.48 -20.37
C THR A 191 13.31 -4.56 -19.88
N THR A 192 14.61 -4.34 -20.03
CA THR A 192 15.71 -5.15 -19.48
C THR A 192 15.81 -5.09 -17.94
N HIS A 193 14.80 -4.55 -17.26
CA HIS A 193 14.83 -4.27 -15.83
C HIS A 193 13.94 -5.27 -15.08
N ALA A 194 14.56 -6.04 -14.18
CA ALA A 194 13.87 -6.99 -13.31
C ALA A 194 12.90 -6.26 -12.37
N THR A 195 11.65 -6.74 -12.26
CA THR A 195 10.59 -6.02 -11.56
C THR A 195 10.69 -6.17 -10.05
N PRO A 196 10.71 -5.05 -9.29
CA PRO A 196 10.88 -5.11 -7.86
C PRO A 196 9.60 -5.59 -7.17
N HIS A 197 9.79 -6.46 -6.18
CA HIS A 197 8.75 -6.92 -5.27
C HIS A 197 9.11 -6.41 -3.87
N TYR A 198 8.26 -5.55 -3.32
CA TYR A 198 8.43 -4.97 -2.00
C TYR A 198 7.64 -5.81 -1.00
N VAL A 199 8.32 -6.42 -0.04
CA VAL A 199 7.76 -7.39 0.90
C VAL A 199 8.00 -6.93 2.32
N LEU A 200 6.94 -6.62 3.03
CA LEU A 200 6.99 -6.18 4.41
C LEU A 200 6.63 -7.34 5.33
N THR A 201 7.46 -7.61 6.33
CA THR A 201 7.25 -8.70 7.31
C THR A 201 6.70 -8.19 8.63
N HIS A 202 6.15 -9.08 9.46
CA HIS A 202 5.51 -8.74 10.75
C HIS A 202 6.45 -8.04 11.76
N ASP A 203 7.76 -8.24 11.64
CA ASP A 203 8.80 -7.55 12.43
C ASP A 203 9.24 -6.20 11.82
N ALA A 204 8.45 -5.66 10.88
CA ALA A 204 8.64 -4.35 10.25
C ALA A 204 9.93 -4.22 9.43
N GLN A 205 10.40 -5.31 8.82
CA GLN A 205 11.47 -5.28 7.84
C GLN A 205 10.91 -5.25 6.42
N LEU A 206 11.48 -4.40 5.57
CA LEU A 206 11.15 -4.33 4.16
C LEU A 206 12.20 -5.11 3.37
N HIS A 207 11.82 -6.24 2.81
CA HIS A 207 12.63 -7.04 1.91
C HIS A 207 12.29 -6.70 0.46
N ILE A 208 13.30 -6.64 -0.38
CA ILE A 208 13.13 -6.35 -1.79
C ILE A 208 13.65 -7.53 -2.59
N PHE A 209 12.78 -8.09 -3.42
CA PHE A 209 13.12 -9.09 -4.43
C PHE A 209 13.03 -8.45 -5.81
N ARG A 210 13.69 -9.04 -6.79
CA ARG A 210 13.59 -8.66 -8.20
C ARG A 210 13.30 -9.89 -9.03
N GLU A 211 12.26 -9.83 -9.84
CA GLU A 211 11.87 -10.93 -10.73
C GLU A 211 12.52 -10.75 -12.10
N SER A 212 13.22 -11.79 -12.55
CA SER A 212 13.73 -11.93 -13.92
C SER A 212 13.49 -13.35 -14.38
N ASP A 213 12.98 -13.51 -15.61
CA ASP A 213 12.73 -14.82 -16.21
C ASP A 213 11.89 -15.75 -15.32
N GLY A 214 10.88 -15.20 -14.62
CA GLY A 214 9.99 -15.93 -13.72
C GLY A 214 10.64 -16.41 -12.42
N ASN A 215 11.80 -15.86 -12.04
CA ASN A 215 12.49 -16.20 -10.79
C ASN A 215 12.71 -14.96 -9.92
N LEU A 216 12.33 -15.07 -8.64
CA LEU A 216 12.59 -14.05 -7.63
C LEU A 216 14.02 -14.12 -7.10
N SER A 217 14.75 -13.03 -7.26
CA SER A 217 16.10 -12.84 -6.71
C SER A 217 16.07 -11.87 -5.52
N PHE A 218 16.60 -12.29 -4.38
CA PHE A 218 16.70 -11.42 -3.21
C PHE A 218 17.72 -10.29 -3.47
N THR A 219 17.30 -9.05 -3.22
CA THR A 219 18.13 -7.85 -3.41
C THR A 219 18.67 -7.34 -2.08
N THR A 220 17.78 -6.98 -1.15
CA THR A 220 18.19 -6.35 0.11
C THR A 220 17.09 -6.43 1.18
N THR A 221 17.48 -6.13 2.42
CA THR A 221 16.59 -5.90 3.56
C THR A 221 16.81 -4.49 4.09
N LEU A 222 15.73 -3.76 4.32
CA LEU A 222 15.74 -2.41 4.88
C LEU A 222 15.04 -2.41 6.25
N VAL A 223 15.68 -1.75 7.21
CA VAL A 223 15.10 -1.50 8.53
C VAL A 223 14.41 -0.15 8.51
N LEU A 224 13.12 -0.14 8.83
CA LEU A 224 12.32 1.07 8.88
C LEU A 224 12.42 1.71 10.28
N ASP A 225 13.12 2.84 10.40
CA ASP A 225 13.44 3.45 11.69
C ASP A 225 12.19 3.72 12.55
N GLY A 226 12.17 3.15 13.75
CA GLY A 226 11.09 3.28 14.73
C GLY A 226 9.88 2.39 14.47
N ALA A 227 9.83 1.64 13.37
CA ALA A 227 8.79 0.65 13.15
C ALA A 227 9.14 -0.63 13.92
N THR A 228 8.17 -1.18 14.66
CA THR A 228 8.41 -2.35 15.54
C THR A 228 7.58 -3.55 15.15
N SER A 229 6.49 -3.32 14.43
CA SER A 229 5.60 -4.37 13.97
C SER A 229 4.84 -3.91 12.74
N CYS A 230 4.35 -4.89 11.99
CA CYS A 230 3.48 -4.70 10.84
C CYS A 230 2.23 -5.58 10.99
N GLU A 231 1.07 -5.02 10.68
CA GLU A 231 -0.14 -5.78 10.38
C GLU A 231 -0.69 -5.33 9.02
N HIS A 232 -1.31 -6.24 8.27
CA HIS A 232 -1.79 -5.96 6.91
C HIS A 232 -2.74 -4.76 6.86
N ASN A 233 -3.64 -4.64 7.83
CA ASN A 233 -4.61 -3.56 7.93
C ASN A 233 -4.06 -2.25 8.52
N THR A 234 -2.83 -2.25 9.06
CA THR A 234 -2.20 -1.06 9.67
C THR A 234 -0.86 -0.67 9.04
N SER A 235 -0.63 -1.16 7.83
CA SER A 235 0.50 -0.82 6.99
C SER A 235 0.02 -0.60 5.57
N ALA A 236 0.79 0.13 4.78
CA ALA A 236 0.52 0.29 3.36
C ALA A 236 1.81 0.43 2.57
N ILE A 237 1.78 -0.03 1.34
CA ILE A 237 2.83 0.20 0.35
C ILE A 237 2.14 0.70 -0.91
N THR A 238 2.61 1.82 -1.46
CA THR A 238 2.04 2.43 -2.66
C THR A 238 3.17 2.97 -3.53
N ALA A 239 2.95 3.07 -4.84
CA ALA A 239 3.97 3.50 -5.79
C ALA A 239 4.45 4.94 -5.53
N MET A 240 5.75 5.15 -5.73
CA MET A 240 6.44 6.44 -5.69
C MET A 240 7.28 6.56 -6.96
N GLY A 241 6.65 6.93 -8.08
CA GLY A 241 7.29 6.95 -9.39
C GLY A 241 7.57 5.55 -9.95
N GLU A 242 8.53 5.45 -10.88
CA GLU A 242 8.80 4.23 -11.67
C GLU A 242 9.40 3.08 -10.84
N GLU A 243 10.36 3.35 -9.95
CA GLU A 243 11.08 2.30 -9.18
C GLU A 243 11.04 2.53 -7.65
N GLY A 244 10.13 3.39 -7.18
CA GLY A 244 10.00 3.75 -5.77
C GLY A 244 8.67 3.33 -5.16
N VAL A 245 8.64 3.23 -3.84
CA VAL A 245 7.42 3.09 -3.04
C VAL A 245 7.40 4.03 -1.84
N LEU A 246 6.21 4.47 -1.45
CA LEU A 246 5.92 4.97 -0.11
C LEU A 246 5.45 3.81 0.75
N VAL A 247 6.09 3.62 1.90
CA VAL A 247 5.70 2.63 2.91
C VAL A 247 5.16 3.36 4.13
N PHE A 248 3.93 3.10 4.53
CA PHE A 248 3.36 3.59 5.77
C PHE A 248 3.39 2.51 6.85
N MET A 249 3.85 2.90 8.04
CA MET A 249 3.84 2.04 9.23
C MET A 249 3.07 2.70 10.37
N HIS A 250 1.98 2.08 10.81
CA HIS A 250 1.25 2.58 11.99
C HIS A 250 2.13 2.57 13.24
N SER A 251 2.93 1.53 13.46
CA SER A 251 3.73 1.37 14.70
C SER A 251 4.71 2.53 14.95
N SER A 252 5.21 3.16 13.88
CA SER A 252 6.08 4.33 13.96
C SER A 252 5.38 5.66 13.67
N GLN A 253 4.17 5.64 13.12
CA GLN A 253 3.46 6.80 12.58
C GLN A 253 4.34 7.59 11.59
N LYS A 254 4.96 6.86 10.65
CA LYS A 254 5.81 7.42 9.60
C LYS A 254 5.46 6.88 8.22
N ILE A 255 5.74 7.69 7.21
CA ILE A 255 5.82 7.31 5.80
C ILE A 255 7.30 7.26 5.42
N TYR A 256 7.74 6.20 4.77
CA TYR A 256 9.11 6.00 4.29
C TYR A 256 9.11 6.02 2.77
N GLY A 257 9.94 6.88 2.16
CA GLY A 257 10.21 6.86 0.73
C GLY A 257 11.36 5.92 0.45
N VAL A 258 11.11 4.87 -0.32
CA VAL A 258 12.08 3.84 -0.67
C VAL A 258 12.21 3.79 -2.18
N ASP A 259 13.42 4.00 -2.69
CA ASP A 259 13.73 3.94 -4.12
C ASP A 259 15.16 3.44 -4.34
N ALA A 260 15.49 3.19 -5.59
CA ALA A 260 16.84 2.88 -6.05
C ALA A 260 17.27 3.94 -7.09
N HIS A 261 17.81 5.07 -6.64
CA HIS A 261 18.39 6.05 -7.56
C HIS A 261 19.50 5.43 -8.43
N ASP A 262 19.50 5.75 -9.74
CA ASP A 262 20.54 5.43 -10.72
C ASP A 262 20.94 3.95 -10.82
N GLY A 263 20.00 3.03 -10.58
CA GLY A 263 20.27 1.58 -10.60
C GLY A 263 21.07 1.08 -9.39
N GLY A 264 21.15 1.88 -8.32
CA GLY A 264 21.79 1.55 -7.05
C GLY A 264 21.03 0.50 -6.23
N THR A 265 21.54 0.21 -5.03
CA THR A 265 20.82 -0.63 -4.06
C THR A 265 19.66 0.17 -3.48
N PRO A 266 18.42 -0.37 -3.47
CA PRO A 266 17.30 0.30 -2.85
C PRO A 266 17.60 0.67 -1.39
N HIS A 267 17.17 1.84 -0.96
CA HIS A 267 17.33 2.29 0.42
C HIS A 267 16.22 3.29 0.80
N VAL A 268 16.09 3.58 2.10
CA VAL A 268 15.19 4.62 2.58
C VAL A 268 15.83 5.97 2.27
N HIS A 269 15.34 6.67 1.26
CA HIS A 269 15.81 8.01 0.91
C HIS A 269 15.15 9.07 1.79
N SER A 270 13.88 8.86 2.16
CA SER A 270 13.07 9.88 2.83
C SER A 270 12.21 9.29 3.93
N THR A 271 11.89 10.09 4.95
CA THR A 271 11.01 9.67 6.03
C THR A 271 10.21 10.86 6.53
N TRP A 272 8.90 10.73 6.61
CA TRP A 272 7.99 11.78 7.10
C TRP A 272 7.20 11.26 8.29
N ARG A 273 7.09 12.06 9.36
CA ARG A 273 6.19 11.73 10.47
C ARG A 273 4.80 12.20 10.12
N ILE A 274 3.79 11.41 10.48
CA ILE A 274 2.39 11.79 10.25
C ILE A 274 2.06 13.15 10.87
N GLY A 275 2.55 13.45 12.08
CA GLY A 275 2.28 14.73 12.72
C GLY A 275 2.90 15.95 12.02
N ASP A 276 3.87 15.74 11.13
CA ASP A 276 4.47 16.79 10.30
C ASP A 276 3.73 16.92 8.95
N VAL A 277 3.07 15.84 8.50
CA VAL A 277 2.32 15.76 7.24
C VAL A 277 0.87 16.19 7.39
N LEU A 278 0.20 15.76 8.46
CA LEU A 278 -1.21 16.00 8.74
C LEU A 278 -1.38 16.97 9.90
N LYS A 279 -2.26 17.96 9.72
CA LYS A 279 -2.63 18.90 10.78
C LYS A 279 -3.61 18.26 11.77
N GLY A 280 -3.75 18.91 12.93
CA GLY A 280 -4.82 18.60 13.89
C GLY A 280 -4.64 17.31 14.69
N GLY A 281 -3.50 16.64 14.60
CA GLY A 281 -3.21 15.43 15.37
C GLY A 281 -3.94 14.19 14.87
N PHE A 282 -4.28 14.13 13.58
CA PHE A 282 -4.86 12.95 12.96
C PHE A 282 -3.87 11.76 13.05
N VAL A 283 -4.35 10.61 13.51
CA VAL A 283 -3.55 9.39 13.67
C VAL A 283 -4.14 8.31 12.75
N PRO A 284 -3.66 8.21 11.50
CA PRO A 284 -4.15 7.19 10.58
C PRO A 284 -3.78 5.81 11.11
N THR A 285 -4.75 4.91 10.99
CA THR A 285 -4.51 3.48 11.07
C THR A 285 -4.07 2.92 9.71
N HIS A 286 -4.50 3.54 8.60
CA HIS A 286 -4.20 3.07 7.25
C HIS A 286 -4.02 4.25 6.29
N ILE A 287 -3.24 4.03 5.22
CA ILE A 287 -3.04 4.97 4.13
C ILE A 287 -3.22 4.23 2.81
N VAL A 288 -3.82 4.86 1.82
CA VAL A 288 -3.72 4.41 0.42
C VAL A 288 -3.28 5.58 -0.46
N GLY A 289 -2.29 5.33 -1.31
CA GLY A 289 -1.87 6.31 -2.32
C GLY A 289 -2.69 6.17 -3.59
N LEU A 290 -3.06 7.30 -4.16
CA LEU A 290 -3.58 7.42 -5.51
C LEU A 290 -2.48 8.03 -6.38
N GLY A 291 -2.19 7.38 -7.50
CA GLY A 291 -1.45 8.04 -8.56
C GLY A 291 -2.25 9.23 -9.08
N ALA A 292 -1.58 10.32 -9.49
CA ALA A 292 -2.20 11.21 -10.46
C ALA A 292 -2.55 10.36 -11.68
N GLY A 293 -3.82 10.29 -12.02
CA GLY A 293 -4.29 9.62 -13.24
C GLY A 293 -3.44 10.03 -14.46
N GLU A 294 -3.20 9.06 -15.32
CA GLU A 294 -2.49 9.14 -16.62
C GLU A 294 -0.99 9.51 -16.62
N THR A 295 -0.45 10.28 -15.66
CA THR A 295 0.97 10.68 -15.71
C THR A 295 1.97 9.66 -15.18
N ASP A 296 1.54 8.66 -14.41
CA ASP A 296 2.41 7.51 -14.03
C ASP A 296 2.47 6.42 -15.13
N HIS A 297 1.65 6.56 -16.19
CA HIS A 297 1.62 5.63 -17.32
C HIS A 297 2.30 6.20 -18.57
N THR A 298 2.64 7.49 -18.58
CA THR A 298 3.30 8.14 -19.71
C THR A 298 4.25 9.26 -19.28
N GLY A 299 5.54 8.92 -19.15
CA GLY A 299 6.59 9.86 -19.56
C GLY A 299 7.48 10.45 -18.46
N HIS A 300 8.77 10.18 -18.65
CA HIS A 300 9.93 11.00 -18.30
C HIS A 300 9.65 12.33 -17.59
N VAL A 301 10.19 12.48 -16.39
CA VAL A 301 10.49 13.79 -15.81
C VAL A 301 11.99 13.85 -15.52
N HIS A 302 12.64 14.84 -16.14
CA HIS A 302 14.06 15.17 -16.04
C HIS A 302 14.47 15.66 -14.65
#